data_AF-A0ABD7PDH1-F1
#
_entry.id   AF-A0ABD7PDH1-F1
#
_cell.length_a   1.000
_cell.length_b   1.000
_cell.length_c   1.000
_cell.angle_alpha   90.00
_cell.angle_beta   90.00
_cell.angle_gamma   90.00
#
_symmetry.space_group_name_H-M   'P 1'
#
loop_
_entity.id
_entity.type
_entity.pdbx_description
1 polymer ?
#
loop_
_entity_poly.entity_id
_entity_poly.type
_entity_poly.pdbx_seq_one_letter_code
_entity_poly.pdbx_strand_id
1 'polypeptide(L)'
;MLLSKQRMLLNELQGVFSERDVYLFNNVLSYIKNNVDKSYYPIKVLREASGCESDADLLKLVRYFCGAHSKLFNINYCYYDFDNEEVPISAECYYKALIKGIAPISLDSGREIDDFDVNNISFYCILNVK
;
A
#
# COMPACT_ATOMS: atom_id res chain seq x y z
N MET A 1 17.14 11.23 -6.12
CA MET A 1 16.50 11.57 -7.42
C MET A 1 15.02 11.20 -7.45
N LEU A 2 14.65 9.98 -7.04
CA LEU A 2 13.26 9.49 -6.99
C LEU A 2 12.30 10.41 -6.21
N LEU A 3 12.62 10.77 -4.96
CA LEU A 3 11.71 11.58 -4.13
C LEU A 3 11.52 13.02 -4.64
N SER A 4 12.54 13.62 -5.24
CA SER A 4 12.43 14.95 -5.85
C SER A 4 11.46 14.92 -7.03
N LYS A 5 11.53 13.87 -7.86
CA LYS A 5 10.58 13.64 -8.95
C LYS A 5 9.16 13.47 -8.43
N GLN A 6 8.97 12.73 -7.34
CA GLN A 6 7.64 12.58 -6.72
C GLN A 6 7.05 13.92 -6.27
N ARG A 7 7.87 14.81 -5.69
CA ARG A 7 7.41 16.16 -5.31
C ARG A 7 7.05 17.02 -6.52
N MET A 8 7.76 16.88 -7.63
CA MET A 8 7.39 17.56 -8.88
C MET A 8 6.02 17.07 -9.40
N LEU A 9 5.80 15.75 -9.43
CA LEU A 9 4.53 15.15 -9.85
C LEU A 9 3.37 15.60 -8.94
N LEU A 10 3.62 15.74 -7.63
CA LEU A 10 2.61 16.29 -6.70
C LEU A 10 2.29 17.75 -7.00
N ASN A 11 3.29 18.58 -7.33
CA ASN A 11 3.08 19.98 -7.67
C ASN A 11 2.24 20.14 -8.94
N GLU A 12 2.46 19.28 -9.95
CA GLU A 12 1.65 19.25 -11.17
C GLU A 12 0.16 18.92 -10.90
N LEU A 13 -0.14 18.29 -9.76
CA LEU A 13 -1.48 17.86 -9.36
C LEU A 13 -2.09 18.70 -8.23
N GLN A 14 -1.51 19.86 -7.89
CA GLN A 14 -2.02 20.76 -6.84
C GLN A 14 -3.44 21.29 -7.10
N GLY A 15 -3.92 21.25 -8.35
CA GLY A 15 -5.31 21.58 -8.70
C GLY A 15 -6.29 20.39 -8.67
N VAL A 16 -5.79 19.17 -8.48
CA VAL A 16 -6.58 17.93 -8.46
C VAL A 16 -6.78 17.42 -7.03
N PHE A 17 -5.74 17.53 -6.21
CA PHE A 17 -5.77 17.13 -4.81
C PHE A 17 -6.01 18.32 -3.89
N SER A 18 -6.68 18.07 -2.77
CA SER A 18 -6.82 19.09 -1.71
C SER A 18 -5.46 19.39 -1.07
N GLU A 19 -5.32 20.57 -0.46
CA GLU A 19 -4.11 20.93 0.30
C GLU A 19 -3.79 19.89 1.39
N ARG A 20 -4.84 19.34 2.03
CA ARG A 20 -4.70 18.26 3.01
C ARG A 20 -4.09 17.00 2.39
N ASP A 21 -4.59 16.56 1.23
CA ASP A 21 -4.06 15.38 0.55
C ASP A 21 -2.59 15.59 0.17
N VAL A 22 -2.24 16.75 -0.38
CA VAL A 22 -0.86 17.11 -0.73
C VAL A 22 0.04 17.13 0.51
N TYR A 23 -0.45 17.62 1.65
CA TYR A 23 0.26 17.58 2.93
C TYR A 23 0.55 16.14 3.37
N LEU A 24 -0.46 15.26 3.39
CA LEU A 24 -0.31 13.84 3.76
C LEU A 24 0.69 13.11 2.84
N PHE A 25 0.65 13.39 1.53
CA PHE A 25 1.56 12.79 0.57
C PHE A 25 3.01 13.25 0.81
N ASN A 26 3.20 14.54 1.10
CA ASN A 26 4.53 15.08 1.42
C ASN A 26 5.10 14.52 2.73
N ASN A 27 4.26 14.20 3.72
CA ASN A 27 4.70 13.56 4.96
C ASN A 27 5.33 12.19 4.68
N VAL A 28 4.71 11.37 3.83
CA VAL A 28 5.28 10.08 3.42
C VAL A 28 6.61 10.26 2.69
N LEU A 29 6.70 11.20 1.75
CA LEU A 29 7.97 11.48 1.05
C LEU A 29 9.07 11.96 2.00
N SER A 30 8.72 12.74 3.02
CA SER A 30 9.66 13.17 4.08
C SER A 30 10.08 11.99 4.96
N TYR A 31 9.15 11.11 5.32
CA TYR A 31 9.43 9.91 6.11
C TYR A 31 10.41 8.99 5.37
N ILE A 32 10.16 8.71 4.09
CA ILE A 32 11.06 7.89 3.25
C ILE A 32 12.44 8.55 3.15
N LYS A 33 12.50 9.87 2.94
CA LYS A 33 13.77 10.60 2.90
C LYS A 33 14.59 10.45 4.19
N ASN A 34 13.92 10.35 5.34
CA ASN A 34 14.57 10.19 6.64
C ASN A 34 14.85 8.73 7.01
N ASN A 35 14.37 7.77 6.21
CA ASN A 35 14.50 6.32 6.45
C ASN A 35 14.97 5.62 5.17
N VAL A 36 16.11 6.05 4.62
CA VAL A 36 16.59 5.61 3.30
C VAL A 36 16.88 4.11 3.18
N ASP A 37 17.17 3.44 4.30
CA ASP A 37 17.47 2.00 4.32
C ASP A 37 16.20 1.13 4.32
N LYS A 38 15.01 1.73 4.45
CA LYS A 38 13.74 1.00 4.46
C LYS A 38 13.19 0.87 3.04
N SER A 39 12.86 -0.36 2.66
CA SER A 39 12.15 -0.67 1.42
C SER A 39 10.75 -1.24 1.67
N TYR A 40 10.47 -1.76 2.87
CA TYR A 40 9.21 -2.37 3.27
C TYR A 40 8.35 -1.40 4.08
N TYR A 41 7.10 -1.18 3.64
CA TYR A 41 6.15 -0.22 4.21
C TYR A 41 4.78 -0.89 4.41
N PRO A 42 4.54 -1.50 5.60
CA PRO A 42 3.22 -2.01 5.95
C PRO A 42 2.23 -0.87 6.19
N ILE A 43 0.93 -1.18 6.13
CA ILE A 43 -0.17 -0.22 6.30
C ILE A 43 0.00 0.65 7.55
N LYS A 44 0.42 0.05 8.68
CA LYS A 44 0.65 0.77 9.94
C LYS A 44 1.75 1.84 9.80
N VAL A 45 2.86 1.50 9.16
CA VAL A 45 3.97 2.45 8.91
C VAL A 45 3.54 3.55 7.96
N LEU A 46 2.77 3.25 6.91
CA LEU A 46 2.25 4.28 6.00
C LEU A 46 1.26 5.23 6.69
N ARG A 47 0.44 4.71 7.60
CA ARG A 47 -0.47 5.51 8.43
C ARG A 47 0.30 6.46 9.34
N GLU A 48 1.29 5.95 10.06
CA GLU A 48 2.16 6.75 10.92
C GLU A 48 2.96 7.78 10.12
N ALA A 49 3.53 7.38 8.99
CA ALA A 49 4.34 8.24 8.13
C ALA A 49 3.53 9.37 7.49
N SER A 50 2.27 9.12 7.14
CA SER A 50 1.39 10.13 6.53
C SER A 50 0.70 11.01 7.57
N GLY A 51 0.41 10.47 8.75
CA GLY A 51 -0.49 11.08 9.74
C GLY A 51 -1.96 10.98 9.35
N CYS A 52 -2.35 10.00 8.52
CA CYS A 52 -3.74 9.84 8.11
C CYS A 52 -4.62 9.27 9.24
N GLU A 53 -5.78 9.87 9.45
CA GLU A 53 -6.71 9.49 10.52
C GLU A 53 -7.75 8.47 10.03
N SER A 54 -8.02 8.42 8.73
CA SER A 54 -9.05 7.56 8.14
C SER A 54 -8.48 6.55 7.15
N ASP A 55 -9.19 5.42 6.99
CA ASP A 55 -8.85 4.40 5.99
C ASP A 55 -9.00 4.94 4.56
N ALA A 56 -9.93 5.87 4.36
CA ALA A 56 -10.14 6.52 3.07
C ALA A 56 -8.92 7.34 2.64
N ASP A 57 -8.30 8.09 3.57
CA ASP A 57 -7.09 8.86 3.32
C ASP A 57 -5.91 7.94 3.00
N LEU A 58 -5.76 6.87 3.79
CA LEU A 58 -4.70 5.88 3.57
C LEU A 58 -4.84 5.19 2.21
N LEU A 59 -6.05 4.79 1.85
CA LEU A 59 -6.32 4.16 0.56
C LEU A 59 -6.05 5.11 -0.61
N LYS A 60 -6.43 6.39 -0.48
CA LYS A 60 -6.13 7.42 -1.49
C LYS A 60 -4.61 7.57 -1.68
N LEU A 61 -3.87 7.63 -0.57
CA LEU A 61 -2.41 7.73 -0.57
C LEU A 61 -1.75 6.54 -1.25
N VAL A 62 -2.15 5.31 -0.88
CA VAL A 62 -1.63 4.08 -1.47
C VAL A 62 -1.93 4.04 -2.97
N ARG A 63 -3.15 4.38 -3.38
CA ARG A 63 -3.55 4.45 -4.79
C ARG A 63 -2.72 5.47 -5.58
N TYR A 64 -2.44 6.62 -5.01
CA TYR A 64 -1.60 7.63 -5.66
C TYR A 64 -0.18 7.10 -5.90
N PHE A 65 0.49 6.65 -4.83
CA PHE A 65 1.90 6.25 -4.91
C PHE A 65 2.14 4.92 -5.64
N CYS A 66 1.16 4.01 -5.66
CA CYS A 66 1.21 2.79 -6.47
C CYS A 66 0.70 3.01 -7.90
N GLY A 67 0.03 4.13 -8.16
CA GLY A 67 -0.59 4.44 -9.44
C GLY A 67 0.43 4.67 -10.55
N ALA A 68 -0.02 4.53 -11.81
CA ALA A 68 0.83 4.61 -12.99
C ALA A 68 1.62 5.92 -13.13
N HIS A 69 1.14 7.00 -12.51
CA HIS A 69 1.79 8.31 -12.56
C HIS A 69 2.97 8.42 -11.58
N SER A 70 2.80 7.94 -10.35
CA SER A 70 3.86 8.00 -9.32
C SER A 70 4.81 6.82 -9.41
N LYS A 71 4.29 5.59 -9.41
CA LYS A 71 5.06 4.33 -9.34
C LYS A 71 6.13 4.31 -8.24
N LEU A 72 5.91 5.04 -7.14
CA LEU A 72 6.82 5.06 -5.99
C LEU A 72 6.80 3.74 -5.24
N PHE A 73 5.63 3.10 -5.15
CA PHE A 73 5.45 1.82 -4.49
C PHE A 73 4.96 0.74 -5.43
N ASN A 74 5.36 -0.50 -5.15
CA ASN A 74 4.69 -1.70 -5.61
C ASN A 74 3.83 -2.24 -4.46
N ILE A 75 2.54 -2.44 -4.70
CA ILE A 75 1.64 -3.05 -3.72
C ILE A 75 1.73 -4.58 -3.83
N ASN A 76 1.90 -5.23 -2.69
CA ASN A 76 1.77 -6.67 -2.56
C ASN A 76 0.59 -6.99 -1.66
N TYR A 77 -0.25 -7.92 -2.09
CA TYR A 77 -1.41 -8.38 -1.33
C TYR A 77 -1.06 -9.71 -0.68
N CYS A 78 -1.44 -9.88 0.58
CA CYS A 78 -1.15 -11.08 1.33
C CYS A 78 -2.31 -11.46 2.26
N TYR A 79 -2.24 -12.70 2.74
CA TYR A 79 -3.00 -13.22 3.85
C TYR A 79 -2.01 -13.67 4.92
N TYR A 80 -2.27 -13.39 6.19
CA TYR A 80 -1.49 -13.94 7.29
C TYR A 80 -2.15 -15.20 7.82
N ASP A 81 -1.44 -16.32 7.77
CA ASP A 81 -1.96 -17.59 8.29
C ASP A 81 -1.95 -17.66 9.83
N PHE A 82 -2.32 -18.82 10.38
CA PHE A 82 -2.39 -19.03 11.83
C PHE A 82 -1.02 -18.91 12.53
N ASP A 83 0.07 -19.11 11.80
CA ASP A 83 1.44 -18.95 12.30
C ASP A 83 1.93 -17.50 12.11
N ASN A 84 1.07 -16.59 11.62
CA ASN A 84 1.38 -15.22 11.18
C ASN A 84 2.39 -15.16 10.02
N GLU A 85 2.50 -16.23 9.22
CA GLU A 85 3.33 -16.24 8.03
C GLU A 85 2.59 -15.57 6.87
N GLU A 86 3.36 -14.87 6.04
CA GLU A 86 2.82 -14.14 4.89
C GLU A 86 2.57 -15.11 3.73
N VAL A 87 1.30 -15.25 3.34
CA VAL A 87 0.89 -15.96 2.14
C VAL A 87 0.55 -14.96 1.03
N PRO A 88 1.34 -14.86 -0.04
CA PRO A 88 1.09 -13.92 -1.13
C PRO A 88 -0.18 -14.31 -1.91
N ILE A 89 -1.00 -13.31 -2.23
CA ILE A 89 -2.25 -13.45 -2.98
C ILE A 89 -2.33 -12.41 -4.10
N SER A 90 -3.17 -12.66 -5.10
CA SER A 90 -3.40 -11.67 -6.17
C SER A 90 -4.31 -10.53 -5.71
N ALA A 91 -4.22 -9.38 -6.39
CA ALA A 91 -5.14 -8.26 -6.20
C ALA A 91 -6.61 -8.67 -6.39
N GLU A 92 -6.88 -9.52 -7.39
CA GLU A 92 -8.22 -10.04 -7.65
C GLU A 92 -8.74 -10.86 -6.46
N CYS A 93 -7.90 -11.76 -5.92
CA CYS A 93 -8.24 -12.56 -4.75
C CYS A 93 -8.50 -11.66 -3.53
N TYR A 94 -7.66 -10.64 -3.32
CA TYR A 94 -7.84 -9.65 -2.26
C TYR A 94 -9.23 -8.98 -2.32
N TYR A 95 -9.63 -8.45 -3.49
CA TYR A 95 -10.93 -7.80 -3.62
C TYR A 95 -12.09 -8.79 -3.53
N LYS A 96 -11.97 -10.00 -4.07
CA LYS A 96 -13.01 -11.04 -3.94
C LYS A 96 -13.22 -11.45 -2.49
N ALA A 97 -12.14 -11.60 -1.73
CA ALA A 97 -12.20 -11.92 -0.32
C ALA A 97 -12.91 -10.82 0.48
N LEU A 98 -12.54 -9.55 0.29
CA LEU A 98 -13.18 -8.43 1.00
C LEU A 98 -14.65 -8.20 0.63
N ILE A 99 -15.01 -8.34 -0.65
CA ILE A 99 -16.35 -7.98 -1.13
C ILE A 99 -17.32 -9.16 -1.04
N LYS A 100 -16.82 -10.37 -1.30
CA LYS A 100 -17.66 -11.58 -1.46
C LYS A 100 -17.40 -12.64 -0.39
N GLY A 101 -16.40 -12.45 0.48
CA GLY A 101 -16.02 -13.47 1.47
C GLY A 101 -15.42 -14.73 0.86
N ILE A 102 -14.94 -14.67 -0.38
CA ILE A 102 -14.38 -15.84 -1.08
C ILE A 102 -12.93 -16.03 -0.64
N ALA A 103 -12.57 -17.24 -0.19
CA ALA A 103 -11.21 -17.58 0.19
C ALA A 103 -10.23 -17.27 -0.97
N PRO A 104 -9.14 -16.53 -0.70
CA PRO A 104 -8.16 -16.23 -1.73
C PRO A 104 -7.36 -17.48 -2.10
N ILE A 105 -6.80 -17.49 -3.31
CA ILE A 105 -5.86 -18.54 -3.75
C ILE A 105 -4.44 -18.07 -3.48
N SER A 106 -3.68 -18.88 -2.76
CA SER A 106 -2.25 -18.67 -2.51
C SER A 106 -1.47 -18.71 -3.81
N LEU A 107 -0.63 -17.71 -4.05
CA LEU A 107 0.26 -17.67 -5.21
C LEU A 107 1.38 -18.71 -5.11
N ASP A 108 1.72 -19.17 -3.92
CA ASP A 108 2.78 -20.15 -3.70
C ASP A 108 2.30 -21.58 -3.94
N SER A 109 1.12 -21.93 -3.41
CA SER A 109 0.59 -23.30 -3.50
C SER A 109 -0.38 -23.51 -4.66
N GLY A 110 -0.98 -22.42 -5.19
CA GLY A 110 -2.05 -22.47 -6.18
C GLY A 110 -3.37 -23.01 -5.62
N ARG A 111 -3.52 -23.11 -4.29
CA ARG A 111 -4.71 -23.62 -3.60
C ARG A 111 -5.42 -22.51 -2.84
N GLU A 112 -6.71 -22.72 -2.60
CA GLU A 112 -7.48 -21.87 -1.67
C GLU A 112 -6.88 -21.95 -0.27
N ILE A 113 -6.95 -20.84 0.46
CA ILE A 113 -6.50 -20.79 1.86
C ILE A 113 -7.55 -21.49 2.73
N ASP A 114 -7.11 -22.54 3.43
CA ASP A 114 -7.93 -23.29 4.38
C ASP A 114 -8.28 -22.41 5.59
N ASP A 115 -9.49 -22.61 6.14
CA ASP A 115 -10.01 -21.88 7.31
C ASP A 115 -9.92 -20.35 7.21
N PHE A 116 -10.14 -19.83 6.00
CA PHE A 116 -10.04 -18.41 5.67
C PHE A 116 -10.82 -17.49 6.64
N ASP A 117 -10.09 -16.54 7.24
CA ASP A 117 -10.62 -15.40 7.99
C ASP A 117 -10.28 -14.09 7.26
N VAL A 118 -11.31 -13.33 6.87
CA VAL A 118 -11.15 -12.04 6.18
C VAL A 118 -10.33 -11.03 6.97
N ASN A 119 -10.27 -11.12 8.30
CA ASN A 119 -9.52 -10.19 9.15
C ASN A 119 -8.00 -10.34 8.98
N ASN A 120 -7.54 -11.47 8.46
CA ASN A 120 -6.13 -11.75 8.22
C ASN A 120 -5.66 -11.31 6.83
N ILE A 121 -6.57 -10.79 5.99
CA ILE A 121 -6.19 -10.27 4.69
C ILE A 121 -5.54 -8.89 4.83
N SER A 122 -4.47 -8.66 4.08
CA SER A 122 -3.72 -7.42 4.16
C SER A 122 -3.00 -7.09 2.86
N PHE A 123 -2.29 -5.97 2.89
CA PHE A 123 -1.35 -5.60 1.85
C PHE A 123 -0.22 -4.78 2.46
N TYR A 124 0.87 -4.64 1.72
CA TYR A 124 1.96 -3.74 2.07
C TYR A 124 2.57 -3.17 0.80
N CYS A 125 3.38 -2.13 0.97
CA CYS A 125 4.06 -1.45 -0.12
C CYS A 125 5.56 -1.71 -0.06
N ILE A 126 6.17 -2.02 -1.20
CA ILE A 126 7.62 -2.04 -1.36
C ILE A 126 8.04 -0.81 -2.17
N LEU A 127 9.05 -0.08 -1.70
CA LEU A 127 9.63 1.05 -2.42
C LEU A 127 10.21 0.59 -3.76
N ASN A 128 9.75 1.21 -4.84
CA ASN A 128 10.23 0.94 -6.18
C ASN A 128 11.52 1.71 -6.43
N VAL A 129 12.66 1.11 -6.06
CA VAL A 129 14.02 1.67 -6.23
C VAL A 129 14.63 1.45 -7.61
N LYS A 130 13.83 1.01 -8.60
CA LYS A 130 14.28 0.87 -9.99
C LYS A 130 14.41 2.20 -10.72
#